data_AF-A0A2N0MG09-F1
#
_entry.id   AF-A0A2N0MG09-F1
#
_cell.length_a   1.000
_cell.length_b   1.000
_cell.length_c   1.000
_cell.angle_alpha   90.00
_cell.angle_beta   90.00
_cell.angle_gamma   90.00
#
_symmetry.space_group_name_H-M   'P 1'
#
loop_
_entity.id
_entity.type
_entity.pdbx_description
1 polymer ?
#
loop_
_entity_poly.entity_id
_entity_poly.type
_entity_poly.pdbx_seq_one_letter_code
_entity_poly.pdbx_strand_id
1 'polypeptide(L)' 'MIDLNRASVQLLDTLPGIGPALAEAIVAYRKNVRPFQSIAEVQEVPKIGPVTYENIRELVTVTGVR' A
#
# COMPACT_ATOMS: atom_id res chain seq x y z
N MET A 1 -11.16 2.01 -6.11
CA MET A 1 -10.00 1.29 -5.55
C MET A 1 -8.75 2.13 -5.77
N ILE A 2 -7.82 2.13 -4.82
CA ILE A 2 -6.55 2.87 -4.84
C ILE A 2 -5.43 1.92 -5.25
N ASP A 3 -4.68 2.23 -6.31
CA ASP A 3 -3.60 1.36 -6.79
C ASP A 3 -2.31 1.55 -5.97
N LEU A 4 -1.87 0.51 -5.27
CA LEU A 4 -0.66 0.55 -4.44
C LEU A 4 0.61 0.88 -5.23
N ASN A 5 0.66 0.55 -6.53
CA ASN A 5 1.83 0.82 -7.38
C ASN A 5 1.82 2.24 -7.98
N ARG A 6 0.68 2.91 -8.02
CA ARG A 6 0.52 4.18 -8.77
C ARG A 6 0.04 5.35 -7.94
N ALA A 7 -0.71 5.11 -6.86
CA ALA A 7 -1.29 6.15 -6.02
C ALA A 7 -0.22 7.09 -5.45
N SER A 8 -0.57 8.37 -5.29
CA SER A 8 0.26 9.34 -4.57
C SER A 8 0.25 9.06 -3.06
N VAL A 9 1.19 9.67 -2.34
CA VAL A 9 1.22 9.63 -0.87
C VAL A 9 -0.11 10.14 -0.29
N GLN A 10 -0.60 11.27 -0.80
CA GLN A 10 -1.84 11.90 -0.33
C GLN A 10 -3.07 11.02 -0.54
N LEU A 11 -3.10 10.23 -1.62
CA LEU A 11 -4.20 9.31 -1.87
C LEU A 11 -4.11 8.08 -0.96
N LEU A 12 -2.90 7.54 -0.75
CA LEU A 12 -2.69 6.42 0.18
C LEU A 12 -3.02 6.80 1.63
N ASP A 13 -2.76 8.04 2.03
CA ASP A 13 -3.10 8.61 3.35
C ASP A 13 -4.62 8.70 3.61
N THR A 14 -5.46 8.56 2.58
CA THR A 14 -6.92 8.49 2.77
C THR A 14 -7.41 7.11 3.22
N LEU A 15 -6.55 6.08 3.19
CA LEU A 15 -6.93 4.73 3.56
C LEU A 15 -7.07 4.58 5.08
N PRO A 16 -8.07 3.83 5.57
CA PRO A 16 -8.26 3.63 7.00
C PRO A 16 -7.04 2.96 7.64
N GLY A 17 -6.45 3.62 8.65
CA GLY A 17 -5.26 3.14 9.34
C GLY A 17 -3.93 3.40 8.62
N ILE A 18 -3.94 4.13 7.48
CA ILE A 18 -2.74 4.60 6.80
C ILE A 18 -2.65 6.11 7.00
N GLY A 19 -1.74 6.54 7.87
CA GLY A 19 -1.37 7.95 8.02
C GLY A 19 -0.20 8.34 7.10
N PRO A 20 0.28 9.61 7.15
CA PRO A 20 1.28 10.13 6.22
C PRO A 20 2.57 9.30 6.19
N ALA A 21 3.05 8.88 7.37
CA ALA A 21 4.26 8.07 7.48
C ALA A 21 4.13 6.68 6.83
N LEU A 22 2.96 6.03 6.92
CA LEU A 22 2.73 4.73 6.29
C LEU A 22 2.52 4.89 4.78
N ALA A 23 1.84 5.95 4.34
CA ALA A 23 1.71 6.27 2.93
C ALA A 23 3.08 6.49 2.26
N GLU A 24 3.97 7.25 2.91
CA GLU A 24 5.36 7.40 2.46
C GLU A 24 6.11 6.07 2.45
N ALA A 25 5.95 5.24 3.48
CA ALA A 25 6.59 3.92 3.55
C ALA A 25 6.15 2.99 2.41
N ILE A 26 4.86 2.99 2.04
CA ILE A 26 4.35 2.22 0.89
C ILE A 26 5.01 2.70 -0.42
N VAL A 27 5.10 4.02 -0.62
CA VAL A 27 5.74 4.59 -1.81
C VAL A 27 7.24 4.31 -1.83
N ALA A 28 7.92 4.35 -0.68
CA ALA A 28 9.33 4.02 -0.55
C ALA A 28 9.58 2.55 -0.85
N TYR A 29 8.76 1.65 -0.31
CA TYR A 29 8.86 0.21 -0.56
C TYR A 29 8.75 -0.09 -2.06
N ARG A 30 7.71 0.42 -2.75
CA ARG A 30 7.53 0.13 -4.18
C ARG A 30 8.63 0.66 -5.09
N LYS A 31 9.36 1.69 -4.64
CA LYS A 31 10.47 2.30 -5.38
C LYS A 31 11.81 1.62 -5.12
N ASN A 32 12.08 1.25 -3.86
CA ASN A 32 13.41 0.82 -3.42
C ASN A 32 13.54 -0.70 -3.27
N VAL A 33 12.43 -1.41 -3.09
CA VAL A 33 12.40 -2.88 -2.97
C VAL A 33 11.95 -3.47 -4.30
N ARG A 34 10.66 -3.29 -4.64
CA ARG A 34 10.03 -3.70 -5.91
C ARG A 34 8.57 -3.24 -5.96
N PRO A 35 7.95 -3.12 -7.15
CA PRO A 35 6.50 -2.99 -7.24
C PRO A 35 5.77 -4.16 -6.55
N PHE A 36 4.62 -3.88 -5.96
CA PHE A 36 3.75 -4.90 -5.41
C PHE A 36 3.22 -5.80 -6.53
N GLN A 37 3.25 -7.10 -6.32
CA GLN A 37 2.70 -8.14 -7.21
C GLN A 37 1.35 -8.67 -6.72
N SER A 38 1.00 -8.42 -5.47
CA SER A 38 -0.32 -8.69 -4.92
C SER A 38 -0.67 -7.69 -3.82
N ILE A 39 -1.95 -7.57 -3.49
CA ILE A 39 -2.41 -6.69 -2.40
C ILE A 39 -1.80 -7.12 -1.05
N ALA A 40 -1.61 -8.43 -0.84
CA ALA A 40 -1.10 -9.00 0.41
C ALA A 40 0.34 -8.56 0.73
N GLU A 41 1.15 -8.27 -0.29
CA GLU A 41 2.54 -7.82 -0.12
C GLU A 41 2.66 -6.43 0.54
N VAL A 42 1.57 -5.67 0.68
CA VAL A 42 1.58 -4.43 1.47
C VAL A 42 1.97 -4.67 2.93
N GLN A 43 1.80 -5.90 3.43
CA GLN A 43 2.22 -6.33 4.77
C GLN A 43 3.74 -6.49 4.91
N GLU A 44 4.50 -6.48 3.80
CA GLU A 44 5.97 -6.44 3.85
C GLU A 44 6.48 -5.04 4.22
N VAL A 45 5.63 -4.01 4.14
CA VAL A 45 5.95 -2.66 4.61
C VAL A 45 5.96 -2.66 6.14
N PRO A 46 7.06 -2.23 6.80
CA PRO A 46 7.13 -2.20 8.25
C PRO A 46 5.95 -1.46 8.88
N LYS A 47 5.37 -2.06 9.94
CA LYS A 47 4.20 -1.56 10.69
C LYS A 47 2.85 -1.67 9.96
N ILE A 48 2.79 -2.25 8.76
CA ILE A 48 1.54 -2.69 8.14
C ILE A 48 1.32 -4.16 8.50
N GLY A 49 0.50 -4.39 9.53
CA GLY A 49 0.13 -5.73 9.97
C GLY A 49 -1.23 -6.20 9.45
N PRO A 50 -1.68 -7.40 9.89
CA PRO A 50 -2.94 -7.99 9.45
C PRO A 50 -4.16 -7.09 9.65
N VAL A 51 -4.22 -6.35 10.78
CA VAL A 51 -5.33 -5.43 11.07
C VAL A 51 -5.43 -4.31 10.02
N THR A 52 -4.29 -3.68 9.70
CA THR A 52 -4.26 -2.62 8.68
C THR A 52 -4.59 -3.18 7.31
N TYR A 53 -4.06 -4.37 6.98
CA TYR A 53 -4.37 -5.06 5.73
C TYR A 53 -5.86 -5.35 5.57
N GLU A 54 -6.52 -5.93 6.57
CA GLU A 54 -7.96 -6.21 6.51
C GLU A 54 -8.80 -4.95 6.31
N ASN A 55 -8.41 -3.82 6.91
CA ASN A 55 -9.11 -2.55 6.74
C ASN A 55 -9.00 -1.97 5.32
N ILE A 56 -7.95 -2.28 4.58
CA ILE A 56 -7.67 -1.67 3.27
C ILE A 56 -7.82 -2.61 2.08
N ARG A 57 -7.81 -3.93 2.27
CA ARG A 57 -7.67 -4.91 1.17
C ARG A 57 -8.78 -4.83 0.10
N GLU A 58 -9.99 -4.43 0.46
CA GLU A 58 -11.11 -4.22 -0.46
C GLU A 58 -11.11 -2.82 -1.12
N LEU A 59 -10.30 -1.90 -0.60
CA LEU A 59 -10.20 -0.52 -1.07
C LEU A 59 -9.03 -0.32 -2.04
N VAL A 60 -8.09 -1.27 -2.10
CA VAL A 60 -6.87 -1.15 -2.88
C VAL A 60 -6.81 -2.17 -4.02
N THR A 61 -6.01 -1.86 -5.02
CA THR A 61 -5.71 -2.75 -6.14
C THR A 61 -4.21 -2.74 -6.42
N VAL A 62 -3.75 -3.70 -7.23
CA VAL A 62 -2.39 -3.76 -7.76
C VAL A 62 -2.51 -3.96 -9.26
N THR A 63 -2.14 -2.96 -10.06
CA THR A 63 -2.13 -3.09 -11.53
C THR A 63 -0.70 -3.23 -12.06
N GLY A 64 -0.57 -3.86 -13.23
CA GLY A 64 0.72 -4.03 -13.91
C GLY A 64 1.50 -5.27 -13.50
N VAL A 65 0.87 -6.23 -12.81
CA VAL A 65 1.39 -7.58 -12.64
C VAL A 65 1.42 -8.23 -14.03
N ARG A 66 2.60 -8.57 -14.50
CA ARG A 66 2.78 -9.40 -15.71
C ARG A 66 2.87 -10.85 -15.31
#